data_AF-A0A432HW26-F1
#
_entry.id   AF-A0A432HW26-F1
#
_cell.length_a   1.000
_cell.length_b   1.000
_cell.length_c   1.000
_cell.angle_alpha   90.00
_cell.angle_beta   90.00
_cell.angle_gamma   90.00
#
_symmetry.space_group_name_H-M   'P 1'
#
loop_
_entity.id
_entity.type
_entity.pdbx_description
1 polymer ?
#
loop_
_entity_poly.entity_id
_entity_poly.type
_entity_poly.pdbx_seq_one_letter_code
_entity_poly.pdbx_strand_id
1 'polypeptide(L)'
;FKSMGVVPDKDYKVTYSGKHDNSIMGVANKDYDAAPIASSVLDRMHDKGIVNKDDLRIIWQSKLFPTTSYGYAHNLHPDLQKKITEAFLTFDWTGTALQKEFGKKSDRFIPITFKEHWTDIRTIQKTNGTKYTDESLKGLKVKKKKKKKKKG
;
A
#
# COMPACT_ATOMS: atom_id res chain seq x y z
N PHE A 1 -5.47 11.41 -9.21
CA PHE A 1 -5.46 12.37 -10.32
C PHE A 1 -6.84 12.67 -10.89
N LYS A 2 -7.73 11.68 -11.12
CA LYS A 2 -9.10 11.96 -11.59
C LYS A 2 -9.89 12.93 -10.67
N SER A 3 -9.75 12.80 -9.36
CA SER A 3 -10.33 13.74 -8.37
C SER A 3 -9.74 15.16 -8.43
N MET A 4 -8.58 15.33 -9.05
CA MET A 4 -7.89 16.61 -9.26
C MET A 4 -8.08 17.12 -10.71
N GLY A 5 -9.02 16.53 -11.47
CA GLY A 5 -9.34 16.96 -12.84
C GLY A 5 -8.47 16.34 -13.93
N VAL A 6 -7.49 15.50 -13.61
CA VAL A 6 -6.57 14.89 -14.59
C VAL A 6 -7.05 13.47 -14.95
N VAL A 7 -7.45 13.28 -16.19
CA VAL A 7 -8.21 12.14 -16.71
C VAL A 7 -7.36 11.29 -17.66
N PRO A 8 -7.24 9.97 -17.41
CA PRO A 8 -6.59 9.05 -18.34
C PRO A 8 -7.22 9.08 -19.74
N ASP A 9 -6.39 8.90 -20.77
CA ASP A 9 -6.76 8.87 -22.19
C ASP A 9 -7.32 10.19 -22.76
N LYS A 10 -7.39 11.23 -21.92
CA LYS A 10 -7.64 12.62 -22.32
C LYS A 10 -6.42 13.49 -22.09
N ASP A 11 -5.89 13.47 -20.87
CA ASP A 11 -4.78 14.35 -20.46
C ASP A 11 -3.41 13.63 -20.49
N TYR A 12 -3.40 12.30 -20.54
CA TYR A 12 -2.18 11.47 -20.63
C TYR A 12 -2.50 10.04 -21.12
N LYS A 13 -1.51 9.35 -21.68
CA LYS A 13 -1.62 7.94 -22.11
C LYS A 13 -1.25 6.98 -20.97
N VAL A 14 -1.99 5.88 -20.86
CA VAL A 14 -1.73 4.84 -19.84
C VAL A 14 -0.90 3.69 -20.43
N THR A 15 0.24 3.40 -19.83
CA THR A 15 1.08 2.24 -20.15
C THR A 15 1.32 1.40 -18.89
N TYR A 16 1.34 0.08 -19.03
CA TYR A 16 1.54 -0.85 -17.91
C TYR A 16 2.95 -1.43 -17.92
N SER A 17 3.83 -0.93 -17.05
CA SER A 17 5.21 -1.41 -16.87
C SER A 17 5.32 -2.75 -16.12
N GLY A 18 4.24 -3.17 -15.46
CA GLY A 18 4.11 -4.41 -14.70
C GLY A 18 4.73 -4.41 -13.29
N LYS A 19 5.76 -3.60 -13.02
CA LYS A 19 6.44 -3.50 -11.72
C LYS A 19 6.95 -2.09 -11.44
N HIS A 20 7.07 -1.74 -10.16
CA HIS A 20 7.62 -0.45 -9.72
C HIS A 20 9.06 -0.22 -10.21
N ASP A 21 9.92 -1.23 -10.20
CA ASP A 21 11.31 -1.08 -10.62
C ASP A 21 11.39 -0.68 -12.11
N ASN A 22 10.57 -1.32 -12.96
CA ASN A 22 10.44 -0.94 -14.38
C ASN A 22 9.89 0.47 -14.56
N SER A 23 8.87 0.84 -13.76
CA SER A 23 8.30 2.20 -13.74
C SER A 23 9.35 3.26 -13.45
N ILE A 24 10.22 3.01 -12.47
CA ILE A 24 11.27 3.97 -12.08
C ILE A 24 12.30 4.10 -13.21
N MET A 25 12.77 2.97 -13.76
CA MET A 25 13.77 2.99 -14.81
C MET A 25 13.26 3.64 -16.09
N GLY A 26 12.00 3.44 -16.48
CA GLY A 26 11.49 4.08 -17.69
C GLY A 26 11.32 5.60 -17.56
N VAL A 27 11.02 6.13 -16.36
CA VAL A 27 11.07 7.59 -16.14
C VAL A 27 12.53 8.08 -16.18
N ALA A 28 13.45 7.40 -15.50
CA ALA A 28 14.87 7.78 -15.49
C ALA A 28 15.49 7.79 -16.90
N ASN A 29 15.11 6.81 -17.73
CA ASN A 29 15.55 6.69 -19.12
C ASN A 29 14.76 7.57 -20.11
N LYS A 30 13.76 8.32 -19.62
CA LYS A 30 12.88 9.18 -20.44
C LYS A 30 12.01 8.42 -21.46
N ASP A 31 11.71 7.15 -21.19
CA ASP A 31 10.75 6.35 -21.97
C ASP A 31 9.30 6.85 -21.76
N TYR A 32 9.03 7.49 -20.62
CA TYR A 32 7.77 8.19 -20.30
C TYR A 32 7.97 9.25 -19.22
N ASP A 33 7.09 10.25 -19.20
CA ASP A 33 7.28 11.47 -18.40
C ASP A 33 7.11 11.27 -16.88
N ALA A 34 6.27 10.32 -16.48
CA ALA A 34 5.97 10.09 -15.06
C ALA A 34 5.42 8.68 -14.82
N ALA A 35 5.61 8.17 -13.60
CA ALA A 35 4.99 6.93 -13.16
C ALA A 35 4.62 6.94 -11.66
N PRO A 36 3.48 6.34 -11.29
CA PRO A 36 3.16 6.10 -9.89
C PRO A 36 3.99 4.93 -9.35
N ILE A 37 4.72 5.17 -8.25
CA ILE A 37 5.60 4.19 -7.63
C ILE A 37 5.43 4.16 -6.11
N ALA A 38 5.84 3.06 -5.48
CA ALA A 38 5.99 3.02 -4.03
C ALA A 38 7.34 3.66 -3.65
N SER A 39 7.34 4.67 -2.77
CA SER A 39 8.55 5.39 -2.34
C SER A 39 9.64 4.45 -1.83
N SER A 40 9.25 3.44 -1.04
CA SER A 40 10.17 2.43 -0.52
C SER A 40 10.89 1.59 -1.58
N VAL A 41 10.33 1.48 -2.80
CA VAL A 41 11.00 0.82 -3.93
C VAL A 41 12.06 1.74 -4.53
N LEU A 42 11.73 3.03 -4.70
CA LEU A 42 12.70 4.03 -5.15
C LEU A 42 13.87 4.15 -4.16
N ASP A 43 13.58 4.24 -2.86
CA ASP A 43 14.61 4.27 -1.82
C ASP A 43 15.53 3.05 -1.91
N ARG A 44 14.96 1.84 -1.99
CA ARG A 44 15.74 0.61 -2.11
C ARG A 44 16.58 0.54 -3.39
N MET A 45 16.07 1.04 -4.52
CA MET A 45 16.82 1.08 -5.77
C MET A 45 17.98 2.07 -5.69
N HIS A 46 17.75 3.22 -5.07
CA HIS A 46 18.78 4.24 -4.83
C HIS A 46 19.87 3.73 -3.88
N ASP A 47 19.48 3.13 -2.75
CA ASP A 47 20.42 2.54 -1.78
C ASP A 47 21.30 1.44 -2.39
N LYS A 48 20.83 0.81 -3.48
CA LYS A 48 21.56 -0.19 -4.26
C LYS A 48 22.36 0.40 -5.43
N GLY A 49 22.34 1.70 -5.62
CA GLY A 49 23.01 2.38 -6.73
C GLY A 49 22.40 2.12 -8.11
N ILE A 50 21.16 1.61 -8.17
CA ILE A 50 20.48 1.28 -9.44
C ILE A 50 19.92 2.54 -10.11
N VAL A 51 19.53 3.54 -9.32
CA VAL A 51 18.96 4.80 -9.82
C VAL A 51 19.49 5.98 -9.00
N ASN A 52 19.81 7.07 -9.68
CA ASN A 52 20.09 8.33 -9.01
C ASN A 52 18.77 9.08 -8.77
N LYS A 53 18.54 9.53 -7.54
CA LYS A 53 17.33 10.31 -7.19
C LYS A 53 17.36 11.69 -7.81
N ASP A 54 18.53 12.25 -8.10
CA ASP A 54 18.66 13.59 -8.70
C ASP A 54 18.19 13.63 -10.16
N ASP A 55 18.16 12.47 -10.83
CA ASP A 55 17.62 12.33 -12.19
C ASP A 55 16.08 12.31 -12.20
N LEU A 56 15.45 12.28 -11.03
CA LEU A 56 14.01 12.14 -10.86
C LEU A 56 13.43 13.28 -10.02
N ARG A 57 12.24 13.75 -10.42
CA ARG A 57 11.49 14.73 -9.64
C ARG A 57 10.23 14.12 -9.05
N ILE A 58 10.12 14.16 -7.72
CA ILE A 58 8.86 13.82 -7.03
C ILE A 58 7.91 15.01 -7.18
N ILE A 59 6.88 14.86 -8.03
CA ILE A 59 5.90 15.92 -8.29
C ILE A 59 4.67 15.87 -7.36
N TRP A 60 4.41 14.70 -6.76
CA TRP A 60 3.27 14.50 -5.86
C TRP A 60 3.50 13.27 -4.98
N GLN A 61 3.01 13.32 -3.74
CA GLN A 61 3.05 12.20 -2.80
C GLN A 61 1.71 12.08 -2.08
N SER A 62 1.22 10.85 -1.92
CA SER A 62 0.00 10.57 -1.14
C SER A 62 0.26 10.69 0.36
N LYS A 63 -0.82 10.64 1.14
CA LYS A 63 -0.70 10.34 2.58
C LYS A 63 -0.05 8.98 2.78
N LEU A 64 0.54 8.79 3.96
CA LEU A 64 1.07 7.49 4.36
C LEU A 64 -0.06 6.46 4.36
N PHE A 65 0.19 5.34 3.69
CA PHE A 65 -0.64 4.16 3.80
C PHE A 65 -0.19 3.37 5.02
N PRO A 66 -1.12 2.95 5.91
CA PRO A 66 -0.78 1.99 6.94
C PRO A 66 -0.16 0.75 6.32
N THR A 67 0.95 0.29 6.89
CA THR A 67 1.66 -0.88 6.40
C THR A 67 0.97 -2.15 6.92
N THR A 68 1.44 -2.67 8.04
CA THR A 68 0.78 -3.74 8.77
C THR A 68 -0.32 -3.15 9.62
N SER A 69 -1.48 -3.79 9.62
CA SER A 69 -2.65 -3.30 10.35
C SER A 69 -3.32 -4.45 11.05
N TYR A 70 -3.68 -4.21 12.31
CA TYR A 70 -4.31 -5.19 13.18
C TYR A 70 -5.78 -4.80 13.35
N GLY A 71 -6.64 -5.81 13.37
CA GLY A 71 -8.06 -5.65 13.62
C GLY A 71 -8.57 -6.79 14.48
N TYR A 72 -9.72 -6.58 15.10
CA TYR A 72 -10.41 -7.59 15.89
C TYR A 72 -11.74 -7.96 15.21
N ALA A 73 -12.33 -9.09 15.62
CA ALA A 73 -13.61 -9.54 15.09
C ALA A 73 -14.72 -8.52 15.37
N HIS A 74 -15.59 -8.29 14.38
CA HIS A 74 -16.62 -7.25 14.48
C HIS A 74 -17.64 -7.50 15.60
N ASN A 75 -17.81 -8.75 16.04
CA ASN A 75 -18.73 -9.19 17.08
C ASN A 75 -18.05 -9.45 18.43
N LEU A 76 -16.79 -9.02 18.61
CA LEU A 76 -16.08 -9.17 19.87
C LEU A 76 -16.74 -8.30 20.95
N HIS A 77 -16.78 -8.77 22.21
CA HIS A 77 -17.37 -7.99 23.30
C HIS A 77 -16.66 -6.62 23.46
N PRO A 78 -17.39 -5.50 23.62
CA PRO A 78 -16.81 -4.15 23.67
C PRO A 78 -15.69 -3.99 24.71
N ASP A 79 -15.86 -4.56 25.90
CA ASP A 79 -14.83 -4.49 26.95
C ASP A 79 -13.52 -5.16 26.54
N LEU A 80 -13.60 -6.25 25.77
CA LEU A 80 -12.43 -6.93 25.26
C LEU A 80 -11.79 -6.14 24.11
N GLN A 81 -12.59 -5.50 23.25
CA GLN A 81 -12.08 -4.58 22.24
C GLN A 81 -11.26 -3.45 22.88
N LYS A 82 -11.78 -2.85 23.96
CA LYS A 82 -11.11 -1.78 24.70
C LYS A 82 -9.77 -2.27 25.29
N LYS A 83 -9.77 -3.42 25.97
CA LYS A 83 -8.55 -4.00 26.55
C LYS A 83 -7.50 -4.36 25.50
N ILE A 84 -7.90 -4.92 24.36
CA ILE A 84 -6.97 -5.21 23.25
C ILE A 84 -6.36 -3.91 22.71
N THR A 85 -7.20 -2.91 22.48
CA THR A 85 -6.76 -1.61 21.94
C THR A 85 -5.77 -0.95 22.91
N GLU A 86 -6.11 -0.89 24.19
CA GLU A 86 -5.25 -0.36 25.25
C GLU A 86 -3.93 -1.13 25.35
N ALA A 87 -3.97 -2.47 25.32
CA ALA A 87 -2.78 -3.30 25.35
C ALA A 87 -1.84 -3.00 24.18
N PHE A 88 -2.35 -2.81 22.95
CA PHE A 88 -1.50 -2.44 21.82
C PHE A 88 -0.94 -1.02 21.97
N LEU A 89 -1.78 -0.03 22.30
CA LEU A 89 -1.36 1.37 22.29
C LEU A 89 -0.42 1.75 23.44
N THR A 90 -0.43 0.98 24.53
CA THR A 90 0.43 1.22 25.70
C THR A 90 1.62 0.27 25.80
N PHE A 91 1.72 -0.73 24.92
CA PHE A 91 2.83 -1.69 24.93
C PHE A 91 4.17 -1.00 24.63
N ASP A 92 5.11 -1.07 25.57
CA ASP A 92 6.49 -0.64 25.34
C ASP A 92 7.25 -1.72 24.54
N TRP A 93 7.79 -1.32 23.40
CA TRP A 93 8.53 -2.23 22.52
C TRP A 93 9.97 -2.46 23.01
N THR A 94 10.46 -1.68 23.96
CA THR A 94 11.86 -1.72 24.43
C THR A 94 12.27 -3.12 24.88
N GLY A 95 13.37 -3.63 24.31
CA GLY A 95 13.89 -4.97 24.60
C GLY A 95 13.10 -6.13 24.00
N THR A 96 12.00 -5.86 23.28
CA THR A 96 11.15 -6.92 22.70
C THR A 96 11.58 -7.31 21.29
N ALA A 97 11.04 -8.44 20.81
CA ALA A 97 11.19 -8.85 19.41
C ALA A 97 10.64 -7.79 18.43
N LEU A 98 9.61 -7.02 18.83
CA LEU A 98 9.06 -5.97 17.99
C LEU A 98 10.08 -4.85 17.76
N GLN A 99 10.79 -4.39 18.80
CA GLN A 99 11.85 -3.41 18.60
C GLN A 99 13.00 -3.96 17.75
N LYS A 100 13.38 -5.24 17.94
CA LYS A 100 14.43 -5.87 17.14
C LYS A 100 14.07 -5.92 15.64
N GLU A 101 12.81 -6.25 15.33
CA GLU A 101 12.36 -6.43 13.95
C GLU A 101 11.96 -5.11 13.27
N PHE A 102 11.28 -4.21 13.98
CA PHE A 102 10.65 -3.01 13.43
C PHE A 102 11.28 -1.70 13.91
N GLY A 103 12.12 -1.71 14.95
CA GLY A 103 12.66 -0.52 15.64
C GLY A 103 13.40 0.48 14.76
N LYS A 104 13.88 0.06 13.58
CA LYS A 104 14.48 0.97 12.59
C LYS A 104 13.47 1.90 11.91
N LYS A 105 12.19 1.56 11.93
CA LYS A 105 11.11 2.24 11.19
C LYS A 105 9.92 2.61 12.07
N SER A 106 9.74 1.97 13.21
CA SER A 106 8.60 2.16 14.09
C SER A 106 8.98 1.80 15.51
N ASP A 107 8.45 2.54 16.48
CA ASP A 107 8.74 2.37 17.92
C ASP A 107 7.49 2.01 18.74
N ARG A 108 6.29 2.16 18.16
CA ARG A 108 5.02 1.94 18.84
C ARG A 108 3.90 1.58 17.87
N PHE A 109 2.80 1.09 18.43
CA PHE A 109 1.52 1.01 17.71
C PHE A 109 0.81 2.37 17.75
N ILE A 110 0.10 2.70 16.66
CA ILE A 110 -0.71 3.91 16.56
C ILE A 110 -2.17 3.56 16.25
N PRO A 111 -3.14 4.33 16.75
CA PRO A 111 -4.54 4.10 16.43
C PRO A 111 -4.78 4.45 14.97
N ILE A 112 -5.48 3.57 14.25
CA ILE A 112 -5.92 3.80 12.88
C ILE A 112 -7.38 3.39 12.74
N THR A 113 -8.06 4.01 11.79
CA THR A 113 -9.44 3.65 11.43
C THR A 113 -9.52 3.33 9.95
N PHE A 114 -10.33 2.32 9.59
CA PHE A 114 -10.59 1.98 8.19
C PHE A 114 -11.20 3.16 7.41
N LYS A 115 -12.07 3.95 8.07
CA LYS A 115 -12.75 5.08 7.43
C LYS A 115 -11.77 6.14 6.96
N GLU A 116 -10.78 6.49 7.79
CA GLU A 116 -9.85 7.59 7.52
C GLU A 116 -8.63 7.13 6.72
N HIS A 117 -8.03 6.01 7.09
CA HIS A 117 -6.71 5.62 6.60
C HIS A 117 -6.76 4.79 5.31
N TRP A 118 -7.93 4.26 4.93
CA TRP A 118 -8.16 3.57 3.66
C TRP A 118 -8.98 4.41 2.67
N THR A 119 -9.07 5.73 2.86
CA THR A 119 -9.85 6.61 1.99
C THR A 119 -9.50 6.44 0.51
N ASP A 120 -8.21 6.41 0.16
CA ASP A 120 -7.78 6.26 -1.23
C ASP A 120 -8.13 4.88 -1.80
N ILE A 121 -7.92 3.82 -1.02
CA ILE A 121 -8.28 2.45 -1.43
C ILE A 121 -9.79 2.33 -1.64
N ARG A 122 -10.60 2.87 -0.72
CA ARG A 122 -12.06 2.89 -0.84
C ARG A 122 -12.51 3.70 -2.06
N THR A 123 -11.85 4.82 -2.34
CA THR A 123 -12.13 5.63 -3.53
C THR A 123 -11.82 4.85 -4.80
N ILE A 124 -10.64 4.22 -4.89
CA ILE A 124 -10.26 3.38 -6.03
C ILE A 124 -11.25 2.23 -6.22
N GLN A 125 -11.61 1.52 -5.15
CA GLN A 125 -12.60 0.43 -5.21
C GLN A 125 -13.95 0.91 -5.71
N LYS A 126 -14.42 2.07 -5.22
CA LYS A 126 -15.67 2.69 -5.68
C LYS A 126 -15.60 3.05 -7.16
N THR A 127 -14.51 3.69 -7.61
CA THR A 127 -14.29 4.03 -9.03
C THR A 127 -14.23 2.79 -9.92
N ASN A 128 -13.64 1.70 -9.42
CA ASN A 128 -13.53 0.44 -10.15
C ASN A 128 -14.78 -0.44 -10.06
N GLY A 129 -15.84 0.01 -9.36
CA GLY A 129 -17.05 -0.78 -9.15
C GLY A 129 -16.80 -2.10 -8.40
N THR A 130 -15.79 -2.14 -7.54
CA THR A 130 -15.45 -3.36 -6.78
C THR A 130 -16.60 -3.71 -5.85
N LYS A 131 -17.13 -4.92 -6.00
CA LYS A 131 -18.19 -5.47 -5.14
C LYS A 131 -17.66 -6.66 -4.37
N TYR A 132 -17.98 -6.72 -3.08
CA TYR A 132 -17.69 -7.85 -2.21
C TYR A 132 -18.97 -8.65 -1.96
N THR A 133 -19.30 -9.53 -2.89
CA THR A 133 -20.36 -10.53 -2.78
C THR A 133 -19.78 -11.91 -2.53
N ASP A 134 -20.57 -12.85 -2.00
CA ASP A 134 -20.13 -14.25 -1.84
C ASP A 134 -19.59 -14.85 -3.14
N GLU A 135 -20.21 -14.52 -4.28
CA GLU A 135 -19.76 -14.93 -5.61
C GLU A 135 -18.39 -14.34 -5.96
N SER A 136 -18.19 -13.04 -5.72
CA SER A 136 -16.89 -12.38 -5.95
C SER A 136 -15.78 -12.98 -5.08
N LEU A 137 -16.10 -13.35 -3.83
CA LEU A 137 -15.18 -13.95 -2.86
C LEU A 137 -14.83 -15.39 -3.25
N LYS A 138 -15.80 -16.18 -3.73
CA LYS A 138 -15.55 -17.51 -4.31
C LYS A 138 -14.65 -17.41 -5.54
N GLY A 139 -14.88 -16.44 -6.44
CA GLY A 139 -14.05 -16.20 -7.61
C GLY A 139 -12.59 -15.83 -7.29
N LEU A 140 -12.35 -15.07 -6.23
CA LEU A 140 -11.01 -14.73 -5.73
C LEU A 140 -10.22 -15.98 -5.28
N LYS A 141 -10.87 -16.92 -4.58
CA LYS A 141 -10.25 -18.20 -4.16
C LYS A 141 -9.83 -19.05 -5.37
N VAL A 142 -10.64 -19.07 -6.43
CA VAL A 142 -10.36 -19.83 -7.67
C VAL A 142 -9.15 -19.25 -8.41
N LYS A 143 -9.06 -17.92 -8.56
CA LYS A 143 -7.91 -17.26 -9.20
C LYS A 143 -6.60 -17.52 -8.44
N LYS A 144 -6.63 -17.55 -7.10
CA LYS A 144 -5.47 -17.86 -6.24
C LYS A 144 -4.97 -19.30 -6.46
N LYS A 145 -5.87 -20.29 -6.58
CA LYS A 145 -5.53 -21.69 -6.92
C LYS A 145 -4.90 -21.81 -8.32
N LYS A 146 -5.45 -21.14 -9.34
CA LYS A 146 -4.88 -21.16 -10.70
C LYS A 146 -3.48 -20.54 -10.77
N LYS A 147 -3.22 -19.44 -10.03
CA LYS A 147 -1.88 -18.84 -9.95
C LYS A 147 -0.84 -19.74 -9.27
N LYS A 148 -1.24 -20.54 -8.26
CA LYS A 148 -0.36 -21.54 -7.64
C LYS A 148 0.00 -22.68 -8.60
N LYS A 149 -0.96 -23.18 -9.39
CA LYS A 149 -0.72 -24.23 -10.40
C LYS A 149 0.18 -23.81 -11.56
N LYS A 150 0.28 -22.51 -11.88
CA LYS A 150 1.16 -21.98 -12.94
C LYS A 150 2.57 -21.61 -12.47
N LYS A 151 2.88 -21.78 -11.18
CA LYS A 151 4.18 -21.45 -10.57
C LYS A 151 4.92 -22.69 -10.04
N GLY A 152 4.44 -23.89 -10.38
CA GLY A 152 5.10 -25.16 -10.11
C GLY A 152 5.53 -25.81 -11.40
#